data_AF-A0A1V3WQI9-F1
#
_entry.id   AF-A0A1V3WQI9-F1
#
_cell.length_a   1.000
_cell.length_b   1.000
_cell.length_c   1.000
_cell.angle_alpha   90.00
_cell.angle_beta   90.00
_cell.angle_gamma   90.00
#
_symmetry.space_group_name_H-M   'P 1'
#
loop_
_entity.id
_entity.type
_entity.pdbx_description
1 polymer ?
#
loop_
_entity_poly.entity_id
_entity_poly.type
_entity_poly.pdbx_seq_one_letter_code
_entity_poly.pdbx_strand_id
1 'polypeptide(L)'
;MALASPDLEGSDWSWLKWLPHVDIPGQADGVGPARYLAADADELVEMLGPNLLDRPAFTGAAADALRHLLIVVDDPEYDVTASTLGVGRAGVTVVHYSATPPHREQYSDPEKPILEVTDGAIQRWQTGGWQPYIDNADEFGVDEAAHLARRLSRWDSNPTHAGLRSAATRGASFTTLLGIPDASRLDVPALWAPRRRDDELRVPIGVTATGEPLMFDLKDEAEGGMGPHGLMIGMTGSGKSQTLMSILLALLTTHSADRLIVIYADFKGEAGADSFRNFPQVVAVISNMAEKKSLADRFADTLRGEVARRETLLREAGRRVQGSAFNSVLEYENARESGPPGHSTYRRSRRCSWWPTSSP
;
A
#
# COMPACT_ATOMS: atom_id res chain seq x y z
N MET A 1 6.01 18.16 10.08
CA MET A 1 6.43 18.90 11.28
C MET A 1 7.94 18.86 11.34
N ALA A 2 8.57 19.89 11.87
CA ALA A 2 10.01 20.02 12.02
C ALA A 2 10.31 20.62 13.40
N LEU A 3 11.38 20.19 14.06
CA LEU A 3 11.81 20.67 15.37
C LEU A 3 13.30 21.02 15.35
N ALA A 4 13.64 22.18 15.91
CA ALA A 4 14.98 22.51 16.36
C ALA A 4 14.95 22.62 17.89
N SER A 5 15.78 21.85 18.58
CA SER A 5 15.91 21.91 20.04
C SER A 5 17.32 21.46 20.44
N PRO A 6 17.99 22.15 21.38
CA PRO A 6 19.31 21.76 21.85
C PRO A 6 19.30 20.42 22.61
N ASP A 7 18.14 19.93 23.06
CA ASP A 7 17.97 18.64 23.74
C ASP A 7 16.92 17.73 23.08
N LEU A 8 17.24 17.22 21.88
CA LEU A 8 16.38 16.28 21.16
C LEU A 8 16.18 14.92 21.86
N GLU A 9 17.11 14.54 22.74
CA GLU A 9 17.07 13.28 23.49
C GLU A 9 16.28 13.40 24.80
N GLY A 10 16.01 14.63 25.25
CA GLY A 10 15.19 14.95 26.39
C GLY A 10 13.77 14.37 26.31
N SER A 11 13.13 14.21 27.47
CA SER A 11 11.77 13.68 27.57
C SER A 11 10.80 14.47 26.70
N ASP A 12 10.98 15.78 26.65
CA ASP A 12 9.99 16.74 26.14
C ASP A 12 9.79 16.60 24.62
N TRP A 13 10.80 16.13 23.89
CA TRP A 13 10.77 16.02 22.43
C TRP A 13 11.12 14.65 21.86
N SER A 14 11.73 13.75 22.64
CA SER A 14 12.16 12.43 22.15
C SER A 14 11.02 11.59 21.55
N TRP A 15 9.76 11.86 21.93
CA TRP A 15 8.59 11.21 21.37
C TRP A 15 8.37 11.46 19.87
N LEU A 16 8.86 12.56 19.33
CA LEU A 16 8.77 12.88 17.90
C LEU A 16 9.50 11.87 17.01
N LYS A 17 10.46 11.11 17.55
CA LYS A 17 11.16 10.04 16.82
C LYS A 17 10.23 8.97 16.25
N TRP A 18 9.06 8.79 16.86
CA TRP A 18 8.04 7.85 16.40
C TRP A 18 6.97 8.50 15.52
N LEU A 19 6.93 9.82 15.41
CA LEU A 19 5.86 10.52 14.69
C LEU A 19 6.17 10.52 13.17
N PRO A 20 5.37 9.86 12.32
CA PRO A 20 5.68 9.75 10.88
C PRO A 20 5.57 11.08 10.10
N HIS A 21 5.09 12.14 10.75
CA HIS A 21 4.93 13.46 10.16
C HIS A 21 6.21 14.31 10.26
N VAL A 22 7.26 13.84 10.95
CA VAL A 22 8.57 14.51 10.97
C VAL A 22 9.53 13.94 9.93
N ASP A 23 9.15 12.90 9.20
CA ASP A 23 10.05 12.24 8.26
C ASP A 23 10.39 13.13 7.04
N ILE A 24 11.63 13.02 6.57
CA ILE A 24 12.12 13.67 5.35
C ILE A 24 11.79 12.78 4.15
N PRO A 25 10.96 13.25 3.20
CA PRO A 25 10.65 12.53 1.96
C PRO A 25 11.89 12.00 1.25
N GLY A 26 11.95 10.69 1.02
CA GLY A 26 13.01 10.06 0.21
C GLY A 26 14.37 9.91 0.87
N GLN A 27 14.52 10.28 2.15
CA GLN A 27 15.78 10.16 2.89
C GLN A 27 15.68 9.15 4.03
N ALA A 28 16.75 8.41 4.25
CA ALA A 28 16.88 7.45 5.34
C ALA A 28 18.11 7.81 6.19
N ASP A 29 17.98 7.64 7.50
CA ASP A 29 19.05 7.86 8.47
C ASP A 29 19.11 6.67 9.45
N GLY A 30 20.21 5.92 9.36
CA GLY A 30 20.47 4.74 10.17
C GLY A 30 19.37 3.68 10.08
N VAL A 31 18.56 3.57 11.12
CA VAL A 31 17.55 2.51 11.32
C VAL A 31 16.17 2.84 10.78
N GLY A 32 15.97 4.01 10.15
CA GLY A 32 14.66 4.45 9.67
C GLY A 32 14.70 5.65 8.72
N PRO A 33 13.56 6.30 8.44
CA PRO A 33 13.53 7.59 7.75
C PRO A 33 14.41 8.62 8.44
N ALA A 34 15.06 9.47 7.65
CA ALA A 34 15.61 10.72 8.16
C ALA A 34 14.46 11.60 8.65
N ARG A 35 14.70 12.45 9.66
CA ARG A 35 13.66 13.24 10.32
C ARG A 35 14.06 14.70 10.37
N TYR A 36 13.09 15.62 10.29
CA TYR A 36 13.27 17.04 10.55
C TYR A 36 13.40 17.32 12.04
N LEU A 37 14.42 16.74 12.67
CA LEU A 37 14.83 16.98 14.05
C LEU A 37 16.28 17.41 14.01
N ALA A 38 16.58 18.63 14.45
CA ALA A 38 17.92 19.22 14.43
C ALA A 38 18.28 19.78 15.81
N ALA A 39 19.57 19.81 16.13
CA ALA A 39 20.05 20.30 17.43
C ALA A 39 20.01 21.84 17.52
N ASP A 40 20.06 22.52 16.37
CA ASP A 40 19.93 23.96 16.25
C ASP A 40 19.05 24.35 15.06
N ALA A 41 18.59 25.60 15.07
CA ALA A 41 17.63 26.08 14.08
C ALA A 41 18.26 26.37 12.70
N ASP A 42 19.57 26.64 12.62
CA ASP A 42 20.24 26.89 11.35
C ASP A 42 20.44 25.57 10.58
N GLU A 43 20.83 24.49 11.26
CA GLU A 43 20.83 23.13 10.71
C GLU A 43 19.42 22.75 10.19
N LEU A 44 18.37 23.05 10.97
CA LEU A 44 16.99 22.78 10.54
C LEU A 44 16.61 23.55 9.27
N VAL A 45 17.01 24.83 9.18
CA VAL A 45 16.78 25.67 8.01
C VAL A 45 17.45 25.09 6.78
N GLU A 46 18.69 24.60 6.90
CA GLU A 46 19.39 23.93 5.80
C GLU A 46 18.64 22.66 5.34
N MET A 47 18.20 21.82 6.27
CA MET A 47 17.41 20.61 5.96
C MET A 47 16.08 20.95 5.26
N LEU A 48 15.44 22.04 5.66
CA LEU A 48 14.17 22.51 5.11
C LEU A 48 14.30 23.26 3.79
N GLY A 49 15.49 23.75 3.44
CA GLY A 49 15.76 24.57 2.26
C GLY A 49 15.02 24.10 0.99
N PRO A 50 15.18 22.84 0.56
CA PRO A 50 14.49 22.31 -0.62
C PRO A 50 12.95 22.42 -0.58
N ASN A 51 12.34 22.34 0.61
CA ASN A 51 10.88 22.42 0.78
C ASN A 51 10.36 23.85 0.95
N LEU A 52 11.25 24.81 1.22
CA LEU A 52 10.91 26.22 1.41
C LEU A 52 11.14 27.06 0.14
N LEU A 53 12.03 26.62 -0.75
CA LEU A 53 12.43 27.38 -1.95
C LEU A 53 11.26 27.70 -2.89
N ASP A 54 10.40 26.71 -3.19
CA ASP A 54 9.31 26.86 -4.16
C ASP A 54 8.02 27.44 -3.55
N ARG A 55 8.04 27.81 -2.26
CA ARG A 55 6.86 28.33 -1.58
C ARG A 55 6.70 29.83 -1.82
N PRO A 56 5.52 30.30 -2.25
CA PRO A 56 5.27 31.73 -2.39
C PRO A 56 5.25 32.41 -1.01
N ALA A 57 5.36 33.74 -1.01
CA ALA A 57 5.18 34.54 0.19
C ALA A 57 3.78 34.31 0.78
N PHE A 58 3.68 34.40 2.11
CA PHE A 58 2.41 34.37 2.81
C PHE A 58 1.61 35.65 2.48
N THR A 59 0.34 35.47 2.15
CA THR A 59 -0.57 36.57 1.76
C THR A 59 -1.87 36.59 2.56
N GLY A 60 -2.00 35.74 3.59
CA GLY A 60 -3.25 35.54 4.33
C GLY A 60 -4.33 34.72 3.59
N ALA A 61 -4.14 34.44 2.30
CA ALA A 61 -5.06 33.61 1.50
C ALA A 61 -4.73 32.12 1.59
N ALA A 62 -5.73 31.26 1.37
CA ALA A 62 -5.51 29.83 1.23
C ALA A 62 -4.61 29.55 0.02
N ALA A 63 -3.49 28.88 0.24
CA ALA A 63 -2.63 28.40 -0.82
C ALA A 63 -3.08 27.00 -1.25
N ASP A 64 -3.29 26.79 -2.55
CA ASP A 64 -3.70 25.49 -3.08
C ASP A 64 -2.61 24.43 -2.89
N ALA A 65 -3.04 23.22 -2.55
CA ALA A 65 -2.33 21.93 -2.64
C ALA A 65 -0.95 21.76 -1.96
N LEU A 66 -0.46 22.73 -1.18
CA LEU A 66 0.80 22.57 -0.43
C LEU A 66 0.58 21.81 0.88
N ARG A 67 1.49 20.88 1.22
CA ARG A 67 1.54 20.32 2.57
C ARG A 67 1.91 21.43 3.55
N HIS A 68 1.07 21.62 4.58
CA HIS A 68 1.36 22.57 5.63
C HIS A 68 2.56 22.12 6.47
N LEU A 69 3.54 22.99 6.66
CA LEU A 69 4.73 22.71 7.43
C LEU A 69 4.67 23.47 8.76
N LEU A 70 4.54 22.71 9.85
CA LEU A 70 4.71 23.24 11.21
C LEU A 70 6.19 23.09 11.62
N ILE A 71 6.83 24.21 11.93
CA ILE A 71 8.22 24.28 12.41
C ILE A 71 8.17 24.76 13.85
N VAL A 72 8.76 24.00 14.77
CA VAL A 72 8.92 24.37 16.17
C VAL A 72 10.39 24.68 16.42
N VAL A 73 10.67 25.84 17.01
CA VAL A 73 12.01 26.22 17.47
C VAL A 73 11.93 26.34 18.98
N ASP A 74 12.55 25.38 19.66
CA ASP A 74 12.68 25.30 21.10
C ASP A 74 14.07 25.78 21.52
N ASP A 75 14.37 27.03 21.16
CA ASP A 75 15.59 27.73 21.55
C ASP A 75 15.21 29.19 21.86
N PRO A 76 15.15 29.58 23.15
CA PRO A 76 14.75 30.93 23.57
C PRO A 76 15.60 32.06 22.99
N GLU A 77 16.85 31.78 22.66
CA GLU A 77 17.84 32.77 22.23
C GLU A 77 17.89 32.92 20.71
N TYR A 78 17.18 32.06 19.96
CA TYR A 78 17.18 32.12 18.50
C TYR A 78 16.40 33.34 17.97
N ASP A 79 17.01 34.13 17.09
CA ASP A 79 16.35 35.25 16.42
C ASP A 79 15.66 34.81 15.12
N VAL A 80 14.39 34.42 15.23
CA VAL A 80 13.55 34.06 14.08
C VAL A 80 13.39 35.22 13.10
N THR A 81 13.41 36.47 13.56
CA THR A 81 13.18 37.64 12.70
C THR A 81 14.37 37.93 11.78
N ALA A 82 15.59 37.63 12.23
CA ALA A 82 16.80 37.69 11.43
C ALA A 82 17.00 36.46 10.52
N SER A 83 16.25 35.38 10.77
CA SER A 83 16.33 34.12 10.02
C SER A 83 15.46 34.09 8.77
N THR A 84 15.74 33.14 7.87
CA THR A 84 14.86 32.82 6.75
C THR A 84 13.48 32.35 7.22
N LEU A 85 13.34 31.85 8.46
CA LEU A 85 12.05 31.48 9.05
C LEU A 85 11.14 32.69 9.30
N GLY A 86 11.69 33.88 9.49
CA GLY A 86 10.94 35.14 9.64
C GLY A 86 10.30 35.63 8.34
N VAL A 87 10.76 35.11 7.19
CA VAL A 87 10.16 35.35 5.87
C VAL A 87 8.88 34.52 5.78
N GLY A 88 7.74 35.18 6.03
CA GLY A 88 6.42 34.52 5.98
C GLY A 88 6.18 33.87 4.63
N ARG A 89 6.08 32.53 4.61
CA ARG A 89 5.82 31.71 3.42
C ARG A 89 4.48 31.01 3.53
N ALA A 90 3.82 30.82 2.39
CA ALA A 90 2.54 30.13 2.33
C ALA A 90 2.64 28.68 2.83
N GLY A 91 1.66 28.28 3.64
CA GLY A 91 1.57 26.93 4.21
C GLY A 91 2.70 26.59 5.19
N VAL A 92 3.32 27.58 5.82
CA VAL A 92 4.34 27.40 6.87
C VAL A 92 3.87 28.10 8.14
N THR A 93 3.91 27.40 9.27
CA THR A 93 3.71 27.99 10.59
C THR A 93 4.97 27.76 11.41
N VAL A 94 5.53 28.84 11.94
CA VAL A 94 6.68 28.81 12.84
C VAL A 94 6.16 29.08 14.25
N VAL A 95 6.44 28.16 15.17
CA VAL A 95 6.20 28.32 16.60
C VAL A 95 7.57 28.40 17.26
N HIS A 96 7.86 29.55 17.85
CA HIS A 96 9.13 29.79 18.54
C HIS A 96 8.85 30.09 20.00
N TYR A 97 9.48 29.33 20.88
CA TYR A 97 9.48 29.64 22.30
C TYR A 97 10.53 30.71 22.57
N SER A 98 10.12 31.84 23.17
CA SER A 98 11.04 32.92 23.54
C SER A 98 10.90 33.24 25.03
N ALA A 99 12.05 33.47 25.68
CA ALA A 99 12.10 33.97 27.05
C ALA A 99 12.08 35.51 27.12
N THR A 100 12.15 36.20 25.97
CA THR A 100 12.17 37.66 25.93
C THR A 100 10.75 38.21 25.81
N PRO A 101 10.27 39.00 26.79
CA PRO A 101 8.93 39.58 26.71
C PRO A 101 8.84 40.65 25.61
N PRO A 102 7.65 40.86 25.01
CA PRO A 102 7.46 41.92 24.03
C PRO A 102 7.68 43.30 24.65
N HIS A 103 8.23 44.22 23.87
CA HIS A 103 8.38 45.61 24.29
C HIS A 103 7.07 46.39 24.08
N ARG A 104 6.86 47.46 24.87
CA ARG A 104 5.59 48.20 24.91
C ARG A 104 5.13 48.78 23.56
N GLU A 105 6.07 49.04 22.67
CA GLU A 105 5.83 49.61 21.33
C GLU A 105 5.73 48.54 20.23
N GLN A 106 5.88 47.26 20.58
CA GLN A 106 5.81 46.17 19.63
C GLN A 106 4.40 46.04 19.06
N TYR A 107 4.29 46.14 17.74
CA TYR A 107 3.03 46.06 17.01
C TYR A 107 2.39 44.67 17.17
N SER A 108 1.07 44.65 17.42
CA SER A 108 0.29 43.42 17.47
C SER A 108 -0.12 43.04 16.04
N ASP A 109 0.69 42.19 15.41
CA ASP A 109 0.39 41.63 14.11
C ASP A 109 -0.56 40.42 14.28
N PRO A 110 -1.78 40.44 13.69
CA PRO A 110 -2.69 39.32 13.74
C PRO A 110 -2.14 38.01 13.19
N GLU A 111 -1.20 38.10 12.23
CA GLU A 111 -0.58 36.96 11.54
C GLU A 111 0.68 36.45 12.26
N LYS A 112 1.22 37.26 13.19
CA LYS A 112 2.36 36.91 14.07
C LYS A 112 2.01 37.19 15.54
N PRO A 113 0.99 36.52 16.09
CA PRO A 113 0.57 36.74 17.46
C PRO A 113 1.65 36.32 18.46
N ILE A 114 1.83 37.12 19.50
CA ILE A 114 2.66 36.78 20.66
C ILE A 114 1.71 36.31 21.76
N LEU A 115 1.97 35.11 22.27
CA LEU A 115 1.13 34.43 23.26
C LEU A 115 1.97 34.13 24.50
N GLU A 116 1.35 34.25 25.66
CA GLU A 116 1.91 33.85 26.95
C GLU A 116 0.97 32.85 27.60
N VAL A 117 1.52 31.77 28.16
CA VAL A 117 0.76 30.76 28.90
C VAL A 117 1.05 30.97 30.38
N THR A 118 0.02 31.22 31.19
CA THR A 118 0.16 31.43 32.64
C THR A 118 -1.04 30.83 33.36
N ASP A 119 -0.79 30.04 34.39
CA ASP A 119 -1.82 29.43 35.25
C ASP A 119 -2.91 28.68 34.47
N GLY A 120 -2.55 27.98 33.38
CA GLY A 120 -3.49 27.24 32.54
C GLY A 120 -4.38 28.12 31.66
N ALA A 121 -4.04 29.40 31.47
CA ALA A 121 -4.70 30.31 30.54
C ALA A 121 -3.71 30.82 29.48
N ILE A 122 -4.22 31.22 28.31
CA ILE A 122 -3.44 31.87 27.25
C ILE A 122 -3.80 33.34 27.19
N GLN A 123 -2.79 34.19 27.29
CA GLN A 123 -2.87 35.63 27.06
C GLN A 123 -2.28 35.97 25.70
N ARG A 124 -2.80 37.01 25.06
CA ARG A 124 -2.32 37.51 23.76
C ARG A 124 -1.84 38.94 23.91
N TRP A 125 -0.68 39.23 23.35
CA TRP A 125 -0.17 40.61 23.29
C TRP A 125 -0.97 41.45 22.29
N GLN A 126 -1.53 42.55 22.78
CA GLN A 126 -2.23 43.54 21.97
C GLN A 126 -1.69 44.95 22.23
N THR A 127 -2.13 45.91 21.41
CA THR A 127 -1.87 47.33 21.67
C THR A 127 -2.44 47.71 23.04
N GLY A 128 -1.56 47.91 24.02
CA GLY A 128 -1.94 48.20 25.41
C GLY A 128 -1.53 47.14 26.44
N GLY A 129 -0.97 46.00 26.01
CA GLY A 129 -0.41 44.97 26.89
C GLY A 129 -1.01 43.59 26.66
N TRP A 130 -0.78 42.70 27.62
CA TRP A 130 -1.39 41.37 27.65
C TRP A 130 -2.91 41.44 27.86
N GLN A 131 -3.64 40.71 27.03
CA GLN A 131 -5.09 40.57 27.13
C GLN A 131 -5.46 39.09 27.25
N PRO A 132 -6.48 38.72 28.04
CA PRO A 132 -6.99 37.35 28.07
C PRO A 132 -7.41 36.90 26.67
N TYR A 133 -7.04 35.68 26.29
CA TYR A 133 -7.38 35.09 24.99
C TYR A 133 -8.10 33.75 25.14
N ILE A 134 -7.57 32.86 25.99
CA ILE A 134 -8.18 31.57 26.33
C ILE A 134 -8.14 31.41 27.86
N ASP A 135 -9.29 31.16 28.48
CA ASP A 135 -9.39 31.03 29.94
C ASP A 135 -8.91 29.67 30.48
N ASN A 136 -9.04 28.61 29.67
CA ASN A 136 -8.64 27.25 30.03
C ASN A 136 -7.92 26.61 28.84
N ALA A 137 -6.59 26.66 28.87
CA ALA A 137 -5.72 26.03 27.90
C ALA A 137 -5.77 24.51 28.07
N ASP A 138 -5.82 23.79 26.96
CA ASP A 138 -5.61 22.36 26.95
C ASP A 138 -4.14 22.03 27.18
N GLU A 139 -3.89 20.99 27.96
CA GLU A 139 -2.56 20.45 28.20
C GLU A 139 -2.49 19.01 27.70
N PHE A 140 -1.32 18.64 27.18
CA PHE A 140 -1.07 17.28 26.71
C PHE A 140 0.28 16.83 27.23
N GLY A 141 0.27 15.80 28.07
CA GLY A 141 1.48 15.30 28.72
C GLY A 141 2.42 14.59 27.77
N VAL A 142 3.68 14.55 28.17
CA VAL A 142 4.78 13.93 27.39
C VAL A 142 4.56 12.43 27.21
N ASP A 143 4.07 11.75 28.25
CA ASP A 143 3.80 10.31 28.20
C ASP A 143 2.65 9.97 27.25
N GLU A 144 1.58 10.78 27.27
CA GLU A 144 0.47 10.68 26.33
C GLU A 144 0.92 10.94 24.88
N ALA A 145 1.77 11.95 24.66
CA ALA A 145 2.38 12.24 23.37
C ALA A 145 3.24 11.07 22.85
N ALA A 146 4.06 10.48 23.71
CA ALA A 146 4.86 9.31 23.38
C ALA A 146 3.98 8.08 23.05
N HIS A 147 2.89 7.87 23.77
CA HIS A 147 1.94 6.81 23.47
C HIS A 147 1.26 7.03 22.11
N LEU A 148 0.79 8.25 21.85
CA LEU A 148 0.13 8.61 20.60
C LEU A 148 1.06 8.48 19.40
N ALA A 149 2.29 9.00 19.50
CA ALA A 149 3.29 8.89 18.43
C ALA A 149 3.59 7.44 18.07
N ARG A 150 3.75 6.54 19.06
CA ARG A 150 3.94 5.10 18.82
C ARG A 150 2.73 4.40 18.20
N ARG A 151 1.51 4.89 18.45
CA ARG A 151 0.31 4.36 17.77
C ARG A 151 0.22 4.84 16.32
N LEU A 152 0.59 6.09 16.07
CA LEU A 152 0.61 6.69 14.75
C LEU A 152 1.74 6.15 13.87
N SER A 153 2.88 5.75 14.44
CA SER A 153 4.04 5.21 13.70
C SER A 153 3.74 3.98 12.84
N ARG A 154 2.63 3.30 13.09
CA ARG A 154 2.15 2.16 12.28
C ARG A 154 1.58 2.59 10.92
N TRP A 155 1.29 3.89 10.77
CA TRP A 155 0.61 4.45 9.61
C TRP A 155 1.52 5.48 8.95
N ASP A 156 1.92 5.18 7.72
CA ASP A 156 2.85 6.03 6.97
C ASP A 156 2.15 7.32 6.51
N SER A 157 2.74 8.46 6.87
CA SER A 157 2.26 9.81 6.50
C SER A 157 3.08 10.42 5.34
N ASN A 158 4.18 9.75 4.95
CA ASN A 158 5.17 10.20 4.00
C ASN A 158 5.35 9.18 2.85
N PRO A 159 4.62 9.31 1.74
CA PRO A 159 4.50 8.30 0.70
C PRO A 159 5.68 8.27 -0.29
N THR A 160 6.88 8.62 0.18
CA THR A 160 8.09 8.82 -0.63
C THR A 160 9.31 8.13 -0.04
N HIS A 161 9.15 7.21 0.91
CA HIS A 161 10.21 6.33 1.34
C HIS A 161 10.92 5.67 0.15
N ALA A 162 12.16 6.10 -0.11
CA ALA A 162 13.08 5.48 -1.05
C ALA A 162 13.50 4.10 -0.50
N GLY A 163 12.58 3.15 -0.57
CA GLY A 163 12.69 1.82 0.03
C GLY A 163 11.38 1.04 -0.03
N LEU A 164 10.24 1.73 -0.07
CA LEU A 164 8.93 1.15 -0.37
C LEU A 164 8.05 2.16 -1.12
N ARG A 165 7.76 1.84 -2.39
CA ARG A 165 6.56 2.25 -3.14
C ARG A 165 6.58 3.68 -3.73
N SER A 166 6.70 3.75 -5.07
CA SER A 166 6.60 4.96 -5.89
C SER A 166 5.27 5.71 -5.68
N ALA A 167 5.28 7.03 -5.84
CA ALA A 167 4.12 7.93 -5.95
C ALA A 167 2.97 7.40 -6.84
N ALA A 168 3.31 6.60 -7.85
CA ALA A 168 2.38 5.93 -8.76
C ALA A 168 1.54 4.82 -8.10
N THR A 169 2.04 4.22 -7.02
CA THR A 169 1.39 3.12 -6.26
C THR A 169 0.45 3.60 -5.15
N ARG A 170 0.28 4.92 -4.99
CA ARG A 170 -0.65 5.50 -4.03
C ARG A 170 -2.09 5.17 -4.44
N GLY A 171 -2.74 4.28 -3.69
CA GLY A 171 -4.10 3.82 -3.93
C GLY A 171 -4.21 2.42 -4.56
N ALA A 172 -3.10 1.84 -5.01
CA ALA A 172 -3.07 0.48 -5.58
C ALA A 172 -3.10 -0.60 -4.48
N SER A 173 -4.20 -0.65 -3.73
CA SER A 173 -4.52 -1.83 -2.92
C SER A 173 -5.09 -2.92 -3.82
N PHE A 174 -5.04 -4.18 -3.37
CA PHE A 174 -5.66 -5.30 -4.08
C PHE A 174 -7.13 -5.00 -4.41
N THR A 175 -7.88 -4.46 -3.45
CA THR A 175 -9.30 -4.16 -3.61
C THR A 175 -9.51 -3.00 -4.60
N THR A 176 -8.69 -1.95 -4.55
CA THR A 176 -8.77 -0.84 -5.53
C THR A 176 -8.48 -1.32 -6.95
N LEU A 177 -7.45 -2.14 -7.14
CA LEU A 177 -7.08 -2.68 -8.46
C LEU A 177 -8.18 -3.54 -9.08
N LEU A 178 -8.98 -4.20 -8.25
CA LEU A 178 -10.12 -5.02 -8.68
C LEU A 178 -11.47 -4.29 -8.63
N GLY A 179 -11.49 -3.00 -8.27
CA GLY A 179 -12.73 -2.24 -8.14
C GLY A 179 -13.65 -2.73 -7.01
N ILE A 180 -13.07 -3.32 -5.97
CA ILE A 180 -13.79 -3.81 -4.77
C ILE A 180 -13.82 -2.68 -3.74
N PRO A 181 -14.99 -2.08 -3.43
CA PRO A 181 -15.08 -0.99 -2.46
C PRO A 181 -14.97 -1.49 -1.01
N ASP A 182 -15.49 -2.69 -0.71
CA ASP A 182 -15.52 -3.26 0.64
C ASP A 182 -15.34 -4.79 0.57
N ALA A 183 -14.21 -5.28 1.09
CA ALA A 183 -13.88 -6.70 1.10
C ALA A 183 -14.72 -7.52 2.11
N SER A 184 -15.40 -6.88 3.06
CA SER A 184 -16.30 -7.57 3.98
C SER A 184 -17.66 -7.90 3.34
N ARG A 185 -17.96 -7.28 2.18
CA ARG A 185 -19.24 -7.38 1.46
C ARG A 185 -19.06 -7.75 -0.01
N LEU A 186 -18.26 -8.78 -0.29
CA LEU A 186 -17.99 -9.23 -1.65
C LEU A 186 -19.25 -9.78 -2.34
N ASP A 187 -19.58 -9.21 -3.50
CA ASP A 187 -20.54 -9.80 -4.44
C ASP A 187 -19.81 -10.84 -5.33
N VAL A 188 -19.66 -12.04 -4.80
CA VAL A 188 -18.96 -13.14 -5.49
C VAL A 188 -19.62 -13.50 -6.83
N PRO A 189 -20.97 -13.61 -6.95
CA PRO A 189 -21.62 -13.80 -8.24
C PRO A 189 -21.25 -12.74 -9.29
N ALA A 190 -21.19 -11.46 -8.91
CA ALA A 190 -20.79 -10.39 -9.82
C ALA A 190 -19.30 -10.50 -10.22
N LEU A 191 -18.42 -10.76 -9.25
CA LEU A 191 -16.98 -10.95 -9.49
C LEU A 191 -16.68 -12.14 -10.40
N TRP A 192 -17.51 -13.18 -10.35
CA TRP A 192 -17.40 -14.40 -11.16
C TRP A 192 -18.35 -14.42 -12.37
N ALA A 193 -18.96 -13.29 -12.72
CA ALA A 193 -19.77 -13.20 -13.92
C ALA A 193 -18.93 -13.55 -15.17
N PRO A 194 -19.55 -14.11 -16.23
CA PRO A 194 -18.85 -14.41 -17.46
C PRO A 194 -18.07 -13.18 -17.98
N ARG A 195 -16.79 -13.38 -18.29
CA ARG A 195 -15.90 -12.34 -18.78
C ARG A 195 -15.74 -12.46 -20.28
N ARG A 196 -15.41 -11.35 -20.94
CA ARG A 196 -14.98 -11.39 -22.35
C ARG A 196 -13.67 -12.14 -22.43
N ARG A 197 -13.41 -12.80 -23.56
CA ARG A 197 -12.19 -13.59 -23.76
C ARG A 197 -10.91 -12.78 -23.50
N ASP A 198 -10.88 -11.52 -23.93
CA ASP A 198 -9.75 -10.60 -23.70
C ASP A 198 -9.45 -10.36 -22.21
N ASP A 199 -10.46 -10.49 -21.35
CA ASP A 199 -10.38 -10.29 -19.90
C ASP A 199 -10.22 -11.60 -19.12
N GLU A 200 -10.26 -12.75 -19.78
CA GLU A 200 -9.99 -14.05 -19.16
C GLU A 200 -8.50 -14.22 -18.88
N LEU A 201 -8.18 -14.80 -17.73
CA LEU A 201 -6.82 -15.06 -17.24
C LEU A 201 -5.91 -13.81 -17.18
N ARG A 202 -6.53 -12.63 -17.22
CA ARG A 202 -5.87 -11.33 -17.18
C ARG A 202 -6.22 -10.61 -15.88
N VAL A 203 -5.23 -10.36 -15.03
CA VAL A 203 -5.44 -9.82 -13.69
C VAL A 203 -4.43 -8.70 -13.36
N PRO A 204 -4.83 -7.68 -12.57
CA PRO A 204 -3.89 -6.67 -12.11
C PRO A 204 -2.99 -7.24 -11.01
N ILE A 205 -1.69 -6.92 -11.08
CA ILE A 205 -0.68 -7.39 -10.10
C ILE A 205 0.04 -6.24 -9.38
N GLY A 206 -0.26 -5.01 -9.76
CA GLY A 206 0.34 -3.80 -9.21
C GLY A 206 0.04 -2.62 -10.11
N VAL A 207 0.92 -1.62 -10.07
CA VAL A 207 0.88 -0.48 -10.99
C VAL A 207 2.28 -0.18 -11.53
N THR A 208 2.32 0.41 -12.71
CA THR A 208 3.53 0.90 -13.35
C THR A 208 4.04 2.18 -12.69
N ALA A 209 5.20 2.69 -13.13
CA ALA A 209 5.72 3.98 -12.69
C ALA A 209 4.83 5.18 -13.08
N THR A 210 3.91 5.01 -14.04
CA THR A 210 2.94 6.04 -14.45
C THR A 210 1.61 5.95 -13.69
N GLY A 211 1.44 4.93 -12.84
CA GLY A 211 0.23 4.72 -12.04
C GLY A 211 -0.84 3.87 -12.71
N GLU A 212 -0.59 3.40 -13.94
CA GLU A 212 -1.50 2.51 -14.64
C GLU A 212 -1.44 1.09 -14.04
N PRO A 213 -2.56 0.35 -13.98
CA PRO A 213 -2.56 -1.04 -13.56
C PRO A 213 -1.59 -1.90 -14.38
N LEU A 214 -0.66 -2.55 -13.69
CA LEU A 214 0.20 -3.57 -14.30
C LEU A 214 -0.62 -4.85 -14.42
N MET A 215 -0.99 -5.20 -15.64
CA MET A 215 -1.77 -6.40 -15.95
C MET A 215 -0.85 -7.59 -16.20
N PHE A 216 -1.19 -8.74 -15.62
CA PHE A 216 -0.57 -10.03 -15.88
C PHE A 216 -1.56 -10.88 -16.66
N ASP A 217 -1.15 -11.35 -17.84
CA ASP A 217 -2.02 -12.05 -18.78
C ASP A 217 -1.45 -13.43 -19.12
N LEU A 218 -2.08 -14.49 -18.61
CA LEU A 218 -1.65 -15.88 -18.78
C LEU A 218 -2.18 -16.54 -20.05
N LYS A 219 -2.88 -15.80 -20.92
CA LYS A 219 -3.32 -16.34 -22.21
C LYS A 219 -2.11 -16.62 -23.12
N ASP A 220 -2.35 -17.45 -24.12
CA ASP A 220 -1.37 -17.73 -25.17
C ASP A 220 -0.98 -16.43 -25.92
N GLU A 221 0.25 -16.37 -26.43
CA GLU A 221 0.71 -15.25 -27.24
C GLU A 221 -0.15 -15.07 -28.50
N ALA A 222 -0.67 -16.17 -29.06
CA ALA A 222 -1.61 -16.13 -30.18
C ALA A 222 -2.94 -15.47 -29.82
N GLU A 223 -3.29 -15.39 -28.53
CA GLU A 223 -4.46 -14.69 -27.99
C GLU A 223 -4.11 -13.28 -27.46
N GLY A 224 -2.88 -12.80 -27.69
CA GLY A 224 -2.38 -11.50 -27.22
C GLY A 224 -1.94 -11.47 -25.75
N GLY A 225 -1.82 -12.63 -25.10
CA GLY A 225 -1.33 -12.76 -23.73
C GLY A 225 0.21 -12.77 -23.63
N MET A 226 0.71 -12.98 -22.41
CA MET A 226 2.16 -13.08 -22.13
C MET A 226 2.69 -14.52 -22.26
N GLY A 227 1.83 -15.47 -22.65
CA GLY A 227 2.13 -16.89 -22.73
C GLY A 227 1.66 -17.67 -21.48
N PRO A 228 1.41 -18.98 -21.64
CA PRO A 228 0.84 -19.83 -20.58
C PRO A 228 1.84 -20.21 -19.49
N HIS A 229 3.12 -19.86 -19.65
CA HIS A 229 4.21 -20.26 -18.77
C HIS A 229 5.05 -19.04 -18.39
N GLY A 230 5.41 -18.93 -17.11
CA GLY A 230 6.18 -17.82 -16.59
C GLY A 230 7.29 -18.27 -15.63
N LEU A 231 8.34 -17.45 -15.54
CA LEU A 231 9.45 -17.63 -14.61
C LEU A 231 9.60 -16.40 -13.73
N MET A 232 9.60 -16.58 -12.41
CA MET A 232 9.81 -15.51 -11.44
C MET A 232 11.06 -15.80 -10.61
N ILE A 233 12.06 -14.93 -10.73
CA ILE A 233 13.32 -15.01 -10.00
C ILE A 233 13.39 -13.84 -9.03
N GLY A 234 13.75 -14.11 -7.77
CA GLY A 234 13.93 -13.08 -6.76
C GLY A 234 14.65 -13.64 -5.54
N MET A 235 15.54 -12.83 -4.96
CA MET A 235 16.21 -13.15 -3.69
C MET A 235 15.22 -13.09 -2.52
N THR A 236 15.55 -13.71 -1.39
CA THR A 236 14.75 -13.58 -0.16
C THR A 236 14.55 -12.11 0.19
N GLY A 237 13.31 -11.73 0.53
CA GLY A 237 12.95 -10.34 0.82
C GLY A 237 12.56 -9.49 -0.40
N SER A 238 12.79 -9.94 -1.63
CA SER A 238 12.38 -9.21 -2.86
C SER A 238 10.87 -9.15 -3.10
N GLY A 239 10.08 -9.88 -2.32
CA GLY A 239 8.63 -9.93 -2.48
C GLY A 239 8.10 -11.01 -3.42
N LYS A 240 8.95 -11.88 -4.01
CA LYS A 240 8.54 -12.99 -4.92
C LYS A 240 7.28 -13.73 -4.44
N SER A 241 7.29 -14.21 -3.20
CA SER A 241 6.18 -15.02 -2.67
C SER A 241 4.90 -14.19 -2.49
N GLN A 242 5.02 -12.91 -2.11
CA GLN A 242 3.89 -11.99 -2.04
C GLN A 242 3.31 -11.70 -3.44
N THR A 243 4.16 -11.50 -4.44
CA THR A 243 3.71 -11.30 -5.84
C THR A 243 2.96 -12.52 -6.36
N LEU A 244 3.49 -13.73 -6.15
CA LEU A 244 2.83 -14.97 -6.55
C LEU A 244 1.46 -15.14 -5.87
N MET A 245 1.38 -14.90 -4.57
CA MET A 245 0.12 -14.96 -3.82
C MET A 245 -0.87 -13.90 -4.28
N SER A 246 -0.39 -12.70 -4.66
CA SER A 246 -1.23 -11.63 -5.19
C SER A 246 -1.82 -11.98 -6.56
N ILE A 247 -1.00 -12.54 -7.48
CA ILE A 247 -1.46 -13.08 -8.77
C ILE A 247 -2.55 -14.13 -8.55
N LEU A 248 -2.26 -15.10 -7.67
CA LEU A 248 -3.18 -16.18 -7.38
C LEU A 248 -4.50 -15.66 -6.79
N LEU A 249 -4.43 -14.80 -5.78
CA LEU A 249 -5.62 -14.23 -5.15
C LEU A 249 -6.47 -13.45 -6.17
N ALA A 250 -5.83 -12.69 -7.07
CA ALA A 250 -6.53 -11.94 -8.11
C ALA A 250 -7.27 -12.88 -9.09
N LEU A 251 -6.62 -13.97 -9.51
CA LEU A 251 -7.23 -15.00 -10.35
C LEU A 251 -8.42 -15.67 -9.64
N LEU A 252 -8.26 -16.08 -8.38
CA LEU A 252 -9.31 -16.70 -7.57
C LEU A 252 -10.50 -15.77 -7.30
N THR A 253 -10.24 -14.47 -7.21
CA THR A 253 -11.28 -13.45 -7.00
C THR A 253 -12.08 -13.21 -8.27
N THR A 254 -11.46 -13.28 -9.45
CA THR A 254 -12.08 -12.90 -10.73
C THR A 254 -12.61 -14.08 -11.55
N HIS A 255 -12.27 -15.32 -11.19
CA HIS A 255 -12.65 -16.52 -11.95
C HIS A 255 -13.28 -17.57 -11.04
N SER A 256 -14.41 -18.14 -11.47
CA SER A 256 -15.06 -19.24 -10.77
C SER A 256 -14.33 -20.58 -10.95
N ALA A 257 -14.66 -21.56 -10.10
CA ALA A 257 -14.13 -22.93 -10.22
C ALA A 257 -14.54 -23.66 -11.51
N ASP A 258 -15.56 -23.14 -12.22
CA ASP A 258 -15.98 -23.66 -13.51
C ASP A 258 -15.04 -23.16 -14.65
N ARG A 259 -14.28 -22.08 -14.44
CA ARG A 259 -13.34 -21.51 -15.41
C ARG A 259 -11.88 -21.69 -15.05
N LEU A 260 -11.55 -21.71 -13.75
CA LEU A 260 -10.18 -21.81 -13.25
C LEU A 260 -10.07 -22.92 -12.22
N ILE A 261 -9.06 -23.78 -12.40
CA ILE A 261 -8.61 -24.74 -11.41
C ILE A 261 -7.16 -24.45 -11.07
N VAL A 262 -6.82 -24.46 -9.79
CA VAL A 262 -5.48 -24.17 -9.29
C VAL A 262 -4.92 -25.38 -8.55
N ILE A 263 -3.66 -25.69 -8.84
CA ILE A 263 -2.81 -26.52 -7.99
C ILE A 263 -1.66 -25.65 -7.51
N TYR A 264 -1.53 -25.51 -6.19
CA TYR A 264 -0.44 -24.75 -5.58
C TYR A 264 0.62 -25.71 -5.03
N ALA A 265 1.87 -25.54 -5.45
CA ALA A 265 3.00 -26.37 -5.01
C ALA A 265 4.16 -25.49 -4.55
N ASP A 266 4.68 -25.75 -3.35
CA ASP A 266 5.85 -25.08 -2.79
C ASP A 266 6.91 -26.08 -2.28
N PHE A 267 8.16 -25.84 -2.67
CA PHE A 267 9.29 -26.70 -2.36
C PHE A 267 9.87 -26.45 -0.97
N LYS A 268 9.90 -25.21 -0.48
CA LYS A 268 10.61 -24.84 0.76
C LYS A 268 9.71 -24.74 2.00
N GLY A 269 8.38 -24.88 1.83
CA GLY A 269 7.45 -24.82 2.95
C GLY A 269 7.30 -23.39 3.50
N GLU A 270 7.36 -22.38 2.63
CA GLU A 270 7.10 -21.00 2.99
C GLU A 270 5.63 -20.81 3.38
N ALA A 271 5.41 -20.04 4.45
CA ALA A 271 4.07 -19.74 4.97
C ALA A 271 3.23 -19.01 3.92
N GLY A 272 2.03 -19.55 3.63
CA GLY A 272 0.98 -18.88 2.86
C GLY A 272 0.22 -19.76 1.86
N ALA A 273 0.75 -20.93 1.51
CA ALA A 273 0.05 -21.91 0.66
C ALA A 273 -1.30 -22.34 1.25
N ASP A 274 -1.35 -22.60 2.56
CA ASP A 274 -2.54 -23.06 3.26
C ASP A 274 -3.67 -22.02 3.30
N SER A 275 -3.35 -20.73 3.17
CA SER A 275 -4.34 -19.65 3.09
C SER A 275 -5.31 -19.82 1.92
N PHE A 276 -4.91 -20.54 0.87
CA PHE A 276 -5.72 -20.76 -0.33
C PHE A 276 -6.49 -22.08 -0.33
N ARG A 277 -6.27 -22.96 0.67
CA ARG A 277 -6.80 -24.34 0.68
C ARG A 277 -8.32 -24.42 0.58
N ASN A 278 -9.03 -23.41 1.09
CA ASN A 278 -10.50 -23.41 1.15
C ASN A 278 -11.18 -22.74 -0.05
N PHE A 279 -10.42 -22.25 -1.04
CA PHE A 279 -11.00 -21.71 -2.26
C PHE A 279 -11.53 -22.83 -3.17
N PRO A 280 -12.73 -22.70 -3.75
CA PRO A 280 -13.35 -23.76 -4.55
C PRO A 280 -12.59 -24.12 -5.82
N GLN A 281 -11.78 -23.19 -6.35
CA GLN A 281 -10.90 -23.40 -7.50
C GLN A 281 -9.66 -24.24 -7.16
N VAL A 282 -9.24 -24.26 -5.88
CA VAL A 282 -7.98 -24.87 -5.45
C VAL A 282 -8.21 -26.35 -5.16
N VAL A 283 -7.69 -27.21 -6.02
CA VAL A 283 -7.91 -28.67 -5.90
C VAL A 283 -6.80 -29.39 -5.14
N ALA A 284 -5.63 -28.77 -5.02
CA ALA A 284 -4.52 -29.29 -4.22
C ALA A 284 -3.59 -28.17 -3.77
N VAL A 285 -3.12 -28.27 -2.53
CA VAL A 285 -2.05 -27.47 -1.95
C VAL A 285 -0.97 -28.44 -1.47
N ILE A 286 0.22 -28.35 -2.05
CA ILE A 286 1.35 -29.22 -1.77
C ILE A 286 2.48 -28.34 -1.22
N SER A 287 2.88 -28.58 0.02
CA SER A 287 3.96 -27.84 0.67
C SER A 287 5.11 -28.76 1.06
N ASN A 288 6.28 -28.16 1.29
CA ASN A 288 7.48 -28.84 1.79
C ASN A 288 7.88 -30.06 0.93
N MET A 289 7.90 -29.89 -0.39
CA MET A 289 8.28 -30.98 -1.31
C MET A 289 9.77 -31.37 -1.21
N ALA A 290 10.63 -30.47 -0.70
CA ALA A 290 12.07 -30.73 -0.56
C ALA A 290 12.38 -31.94 0.33
N GLU A 291 11.60 -32.16 1.39
CA GLU A 291 11.81 -33.28 2.33
C GLU A 291 11.23 -34.61 1.81
N LYS A 292 10.42 -34.58 0.74
CA LYS A 292 9.63 -35.73 0.27
C LYS A 292 9.74 -35.92 -1.25
N LYS A 293 10.94 -36.28 -1.74
CA LYS A 293 11.20 -36.51 -3.18
C LYS A 293 10.17 -37.43 -3.86
N SER A 294 9.77 -38.52 -3.20
CA SER A 294 8.75 -39.44 -3.71
C SER A 294 7.37 -38.79 -3.93
N LEU A 295 7.04 -37.73 -3.17
CA LEU A 295 5.81 -36.96 -3.36
C LEU A 295 5.89 -36.10 -4.63
N ALA A 296 7.06 -35.54 -4.93
CA ALA A 296 7.29 -34.76 -6.15
C ALA A 296 7.18 -35.60 -7.41
N ASP A 297 7.77 -36.80 -7.42
CA ASP A 297 7.69 -37.70 -8.57
C ASP A 297 6.24 -38.15 -8.83
N ARG A 298 5.52 -38.55 -7.78
CA ARG A 298 4.09 -38.91 -7.88
C ARG A 298 3.22 -37.74 -8.34
N PHE A 299 3.53 -36.53 -7.90
CA PHE A 299 2.81 -35.35 -8.33
C PHE A 299 3.04 -35.08 -9.82
N ALA A 300 4.29 -35.18 -10.30
CA ALA A 300 4.62 -35.04 -11.71
C ALA A 300 3.90 -36.11 -12.57
N ASP A 301 3.87 -37.37 -12.14
CA ASP A 301 3.14 -38.44 -12.83
C ASP A 301 1.63 -38.14 -12.90
N THR A 302 1.05 -37.63 -11.81
CA THR A 302 -0.37 -37.23 -11.75
C THR A 302 -0.68 -36.11 -12.74
N LEU A 303 0.19 -35.08 -12.82
CA LEU A 303 0.02 -33.99 -13.78
C LEU A 303 0.11 -34.48 -15.23
N ARG A 304 1.04 -35.37 -15.56
CA ARG A 304 1.14 -35.96 -16.90
C ARG A 304 -0.12 -36.74 -17.26
N GLY A 305 -0.67 -37.51 -16.32
CA GLY A 305 -1.93 -38.22 -16.50
C GLY A 305 -3.12 -37.29 -16.76
N GLU A 306 -3.20 -36.17 -16.03
CA GLU A 306 -4.26 -35.17 -16.22
C GLU A 306 -4.16 -34.46 -17.57
N VAL A 307 -2.95 -34.13 -18.03
CA VAL A 307 -2.72 -33.58 -19.38
C VAL A 307 -3.23 -34.55 -20.45
N ALA A 308 -2.81 -35.82 -20.40
CA ALA A 308 -3.25 -36.84 -21.36
C ALA A 308 -4.78 -37.06 -21.35
N ARG A 309 -5.39 -37.01 -20.16
CA ARG A 309 -6.85 -37.08 -20.00
C ARG A 309 -7.55 -35.90 -20.66
N ARG A 310 -7.07 -34.68 -20.43
CA ARG A 310 -7.65 -33.46 -21.03
C ARG A 310 -7.50 -33.42 -22.54
N GLU A 311 -6.36 -33.84 -23.08
CA GLU A 311 -6.19 -33.99 -24.53
C GLU A 311 -7.21 -34.95 -25.13
N THR A 312 -7.45 -36.09 -24.47
CA THR A 312 -8.43 -37.08 -24.94
C THR A 312 -9.84 -36.49 -24.94
N LEU A 313 -10.24 -35.82 -23.86
CA LEU A 313 -11.54 -35.15 -23.76
C LEU A 313 -11.72 -34.06 -24.83
N LEU A 314 -10.69 -33.27 -25.09
CA LEU A 314 -10.71 -32.21 -26.10
C LEU A 314 -10.89 -32.79 -27.51
N ARG A 315 -10.14 -33.85 -27.85
CA ARG A 315 -10.26 -34.56 -29.14
C ARG A 315 -11.63 -35.20 -29.32
N GLU A 316 -12.20 -35.79 -28.26
CA GLU A 316 -13.54 -36.38 -28.30
C GLU A 316 -14.64 -35.33 -28.41
N ALA A 317 -14.53 -34.21 -27.70
CA ALA A 317 -15.45 -33.09 -27.81
C ALA A 317 -15.48 -32.52 -29.24
N GLY A 318 -14.32 -32.30 -29.85
CA GLY A 318 -14.25 -31.83 -31.24
C GLY A 318 -14.95 -32.78 -32.20
N ARG A 319 -14.62 -34.08 -32.13
CA ARG A 319 -15.25 -35.10 -32.98
C ARG A 319 -16.77 -35.12 -32.85
N ARG A 320 -17.30 -34.83 -31.66
CA ARG A 320 -18.75 -34.75 -31.41
C ARG A 320 -19.39 -33.48 -31.97
N VAL A 321 -18.71 -32.33 -31.88
CA VAL A 321 -19.28 -31.02 -32.21
C VAL A 321 -19.13 -30.67 -33.68
N GLN A 322 -17.97 -30.94 -34.28
CA GLN A 322 -17.64 -30.52 -35.65
C GLN A 322 -17.09 -31.65 -36.55
N GLY A 323 -17.11 -32.90 -36.07
CA GLY A 323 -16.65 -34.07 -36.84
C GLY A 323 -15.13 -34.26 -36.90
N SER A 324 -14.34 -33.31 -36.38
CA SER A 324 -12.88 -33.36 -36.29
C SER A 324 -12.40 -32.97 -34.89
N ALA A 325 -11.23 -33.44 -34.46
CA ALA A 325 -10.68 -33.07 -33.15
C ALA A 325 -10.42 -31.56 -33.05
N PHE A 326 -10.70 -30.96 -31.89
CA PHE A 326 -10.21 -29.63 -31.57
C PHE A 326 -8.70 -29.68 -31.37
N ASN A 327 -8.00 -28.70 -31.92
CA ASN A 327 -6.54 -28.59 -31.83
C ASN A 327 -6.08 -27.69 -30.69
N SER A 328 -6.99 -26.87 -30.13
CA SER A 328 -6.70 -26.00 -29.01
C SER A 328 -7.92 -25.83 -28.09
N VAL A 329 -7.67 -25.35 -26.88
CA VAL A 329 -8.74 -24.97 -25.95
C VAL A 329 -9.53 -23.78 -26.48
N LEU A 330 -8.88 -22.86 -27.20
CA LEU A 330 -9.54 -21.71 -27.84
C LEU A 330 -10.60 -22.17 -28.85
N GLU A 331 -10.28 -23.15 -29.70
CA GLU A 331 -11.22 -23.70 -30.67
C GLU A 331 -12.44 -24.32 -29.97
N TYR A 332 -12.21 -25.04 -28.88
CA TYR A 332 -13.27 -25.60 -28.05
C TYR A 332 -14.15 -24.54 -27.39
N GLU A 333 -13.58 -23.48 -26.82
CA GLU A 333 -14.34 -22.41 -26.18
C GLU A 333 -15.17 -21.61 -27.20
N ASN A 334 -14.61 -21.27 -28.36
CA ASN A 334 -15.34 -20.61 -29.44
C ASN A 334 -16.53 -21.45 -29.92
N ALA A 335 -16.36 -22.78 -30.04
CA ALA A 335 -17.44 -23.69 -30.39
C ALA A 335 -18.51 -23.77 -29.27
N ARG A 336 -18.10 -23.63 -28.00
CA ARG A 336 -19.00 -23.63 -26.85
C ARG A 336 -19.86 -22.37 -26.76
N GLU A 337 -19.30 -21.22 -27.14
CA GLU A 337 -20.00 -19.93 -27.19
C GLU A 337 -20.93 -19.80 -28.40
N SER A 338 -20.54 -20.38 -29.55
CA SER A 338 -21.33 -20.33 -30.80
C SER A 338 -22.41 -21.42 -30.91
N GLY A 339 -22.38 -22.44 -30.03
CA GLY A 339 -23.37 -23.51 -30.02
C GLY A 339 -24.76 -23.05 -29.58
N PRO A 340 -25.86 -23.66 -30.07
CA PRO A 340 -27.22 -23.24 -29.74
C PRO A 340 -27.49 -23.35 -28.22
N PRO A 341 -28.24 -22.39 -27.63
CA PRO A 341 -28.52 -22.35 -26.20
C PRO A 341 -29.47 -23.48 -25.82
N GLY A 342 -28.92 -24.66 -25.51
CA GLY A 342 -29.74 -25.83 -25.16
C GLY A 342 -29.00 -27.10 -24.77
N HIS A 343 -27.68 -27.19 -24.97
CA HIS A 343 -26.89 -28.37 -24.57
C HIS A 343 -26.01 -28.16 -23.33
N SER A 344 -26.18 -27.04 -22.61
CA SER A 344 -25.54 -26.79 -21.31
C SER A 344 -26.31 -27.41 -20.13
N THR A 345 -26.71 -28.67 -20.28
CA THR A 345 -27.14 -29.51 -19.15
C THR A 345 -26.15 -30.65 -18.94
N TYR A 346 -24.87 -30.32 -18.77
CA TYR A 346 -24.02 -31.20 -17.99
C TYR A 346 -24.33 -30.94 -16.52
N ARG A 347 -25.36 -31.64 -16.04
CA ARG A 347 -25.83 -31.62 -14.66
C ARG A 347 -24.64 -31.88 -13.73
N ARG A 348 -24.32 -30.87 -12.91
CA ARG A 348 -23.36 -30.89 -11.81
C ARG A 348 -23.44 -32.23 -11.07
N SER A 349 -22.45 -33.10 -11.29
CA SER A 349 -22.35 -34.40 -10.66
C SER A 349 -20.91 -34.61 -10.21
N ARG A 350 -20.79 -34.57 -8.88
CA ARG A 350 -19.71 -35.10 -8.03
C ARG A 350 -18.45 -34.23 -7.92
N ARG A 351 -18.24 -33.76 -6.68
CA ARG A 351 -16.91 -33.60 -6.08
C ARG A 351 -15.99 -34.68 -6.62
N CYS A 352 -14.83 -34.31 -7.16
CA CYS A 352 -13.73 -35.24 -7.38
C CYS A 352 -13.37 -35.91 -6.05
N SER A 353 -13.89 -37.12 -5.83
CA SER A 353 -13.62 -37.97 -4.68
C SER A 353 -12.30 -38.73 -4.80
N TRP A 354 -11.26 -38.10 -5.36
CA TRP A 354 -9.99 -38.77 -5.71
C TRP A 354 -8.79 -38.32 -4.90
N TRP A 355 -8.94 -37.31 -4.03
CA TRP A 355 -7.94 -37.00 -3.02
C TRP A 355 -8.21 -37.86 -1.79
N PRO A 356 -7.31 -38.79 -1.41
CA PRO A 356 -7.43 -39.45 -0.12
C PRO A 356 -7.30 -38.38 0.95
N THR A 357 -8.37 -38.14 1.70
CA THR A 357 -8.30 -37.48 2.99
C THR A 357 -7.56 -38.43 3.94
N SER A 358 -6.24 -38.41 3.88
CA SER A 358 -5.39 -38.98 4.91
C SER A 358 -4.56 -37.84 5.49
N SER A 359 -5.08 -37.27 6.57
CA SER A 359 -4.27 -36.70 7.64
C SER A 359 -4.60 -37.52 8.90
N PRO A 360 -3.62 -37.76 9.78
CA PRO A 360 -3.78 -38.61 10.96
C PRO A 360 -4.84 -38.10 11.94
#